data_AF-A0AAJ6XU73-F1
#
_entry.id   AF-A0AAJ6XU73-F1
#
_cell.length_a   1.000
_cell.length_b   1.000
_cell.length_c   1.000
_cell.angle_alpha   90.00
_cell.angle_beta   90.00
_cell.angle_gamma   90.00
#
_symmetry.space_group_name_H-M   'P 1'
#
loop_
_entity.id
_entity.type
_entity.pdbx_description
1 polymer ?
#
loop_
_entity_poly.entity_id
_entity_poly.type
_entity_poly.pdbx_seq_one_letter_code
_entity_poly.pdbx_strand_id
1 'polypeptide(L)'
;MFVNSQIPTDLSIQVQDITFTVHKYPVVSKCSYIGRLELLPSISNFGYELKLENFPGGPEAFEIILKFCYGLTLELNPSNIAPLRCASEFLEMSEELDDGNLISKTEAFLTFVVRSSWKDTITVLKSCETLSPWAENLQIVRRCCESIAWKASRDNSTIGDMVNDEGCWFDDVASLRVDHFIRIITAIRARGTKPEIIGKCIMQYAERWLPGMDVELEGPRKYGNGKNELQFSILIGRKEGEGIEHSQEQKSIFESLVSILPPQPEAVPCKFLLKMLKMAMVYSASQALISELEKRVGMVLENANVNDLLIPNYKSEDQEKLVNSLEQRTMHNIEVIQRIVEYFLMHEQKQQQPSQAAGKSSVSKLLDSYLTVVAKDPDLSITKFQVLAEALPEKARTCDDGLYGAIDTYLKDHPLLSEHDRKRLCRIMNCGKLSLDACSHAAQNDRLPLRTVIQVLFCEQIKIRAAMQGKEPVANGNSSEQEITQTSTKTEIRTLRAELENVKMQMTELQRDYFELQHDYRKKNNKHMNRSAWNFGWTKIRTSALFHRKSDGNLSGQVHKIPNSLGHKMNFRRRLFIS
;
A
#
# COMPACT_ATOMS: atom_id res chain seq x y z
N MET A 1 12.58 1.27 51.39
CA MET A 1 13.67 0.77 52.25
C MET A 1 14.21 -0.49 51.57
N PHE A 2 15.37 -0.40 50.91
CA PHE A 2 15.83 -1.39 49.93
C PHE A 2 16.68 -2.52 50.52
N VAL A 3 17.27 -2.31 51.71
CA VAL A 3 18.08 -3.33 52.41
C VAL A 3 17.75 -3.25 53.91
N ASN A 4 17.20 -4.32 54.48
CA ASN A 4 17.07 -4.49 55.93
C ASN A 4 18.44 -4.89 56.49
N SER A 5 19.33 -3.92 56.63
CA SER A 5 20.61 -4.06 57.33
C SER A 5 20.46 -3.60 58.77
N GLN A 6 21.19 -4.23 59.69
CA GLN A 6 21.32 -3.75 61.08
C GLN A 6 22.18 -2.48 61.18
N ILE A 7 22.84 -2.10 60.09
CA ILE A 7 23.71 -0.93 59.98
C ILE A 7 22.91 0.24 59.36
N PRO A 8 22.98 1.46 59.92
CA PRO A 8 22.33 2.63 59.34
C PRO A 8 22.96 2.99 57.99
N THR A 9 22.12 3.36 57.01
CA THR A 9 22.57 3.83 55.69
C THR A 9 23.24 5.20 55.79
N ASP A 10 24.32 5.42 55.05
CA ASP A 10 25.18 6.61 55.09
C ASP A 10 25.11 7.47 53.81
N LEU A 11 24.33 7.06 52.80
CA LEU A 11 24.14 7.76 51.53
C LEU A 11 22.68 7.73 51.08
N SER A 12 22.15 8.89 50.69
CA SER A 12 20.83 9.05 50.06
C SER A 12 21.00 9.47 48.62
N ILE A 13 20.48 8.68 47.68
CA ILE A 13 20.55 8.95 46.24
C ILE A 13 19.15 9.21 45.72
N GLN A 14 18.89 10.40 45.21
CA GLN A 14 17.64 10.76 44.56
C GLN A 14 17.74 10.52 43.05
N VAL A 15 16.86 9.69 42.51
CA VAL A 15 16.68 9.45 41.07
C VAL A 15 15.25 9.85 40.73
N GLN A 16 15.09 10.94 39.98
CA GLN A 16 13.78 11.56 39.72
C GLN A 16 13.02 11.82 41.03
N ASP A 17 11.85 11.22 41.22
CA ASP A 17 10.99 11.40 42.40
C ASP A 17 11.22 10.36 43.51
N ILE A 18 12.15 9.41 43.31
CA ILE A 18 12.41 8.32 44.25
C ILE A 18 13.76 8.51 44.94
N THR A 19 13.75 8.44 46.27
CA THR A 19 14.96 8.52 47.09
C THR A 19 15.36 7.13 47.61
N PHE A 20 16.59 6.73 47.30
CA PHE A 20 17.18 5.47 47.71
C PHE A 20 18.19 5.70 48.84
N THR A 21 17.92 5.14 50.01
CA THR A 21 18.86 5.12 51.14
C THR A 21 19.74 3.87 51.05
N VAL A 22 21.05 4.05 50.92
CA VAL A 22 22.02 2.99 50.61
C VAL A 22 23.30 3.13 51.45
N HIS A 23 24.11 2.08 51.45
CA HIS A 23 25.46 2.09 52.00
C HIS A 23 26.44 2.56 50.93
N LYS A 24 27.34 3.48 51.27
CA LYS A 24 28.31 4.10 50.35
C LYS A 24 29.26 3.06 49.74
N TYR A 25 29.79 2.15 50.56
CA TYR A 25 30.84 1.22 50.13
C TYR A 25 30.40 0.27 48.98
N PRO A 26 29.26 -0.47 49.08
CA PRO A 26 28.80 -1.33 47.98
C PRO A 26 28.65 -0.58 46.65
N VAL A 27 28.14 0.65 46.70
CA VAL A 27 27.91 1.46 45.50
C VAL A 27 29.22 1.97 44.91
N VAL A 28 30.10 2.58 45.71
CA VAL A 28 31.38 3.13 45.25
C VAL A 28 32.33 2.04 44.77
N SER A 29 32.25 0.83 45.33
CA SER A 29 33.08 -0.31 44.88
C SER A 29 32.79 -0.75 43.44
N LYS A 30 31.62 -0.41 42.89
CA LYS A 30 31.21 -0.81 41.53
C LYS A 30 30.94 0.37 40.59
N CYS A 31 30.72 1.58 41.11
CA CYS A 31 30.33 2.77 40.36
C CYS A 31 31.43 3.85 40.44
N SER A 32 32.20 4.03 39.37
CA SER A 32 33.30 5.01 39.34
C SER A 32 32.79 6.45 39.43
N TYR A 33 31.67 6.73 38.77
CA TYR A 33 31.05 8.06 38.79
C TYR A 33 30.77 8.55 40.22
N ILE A 34 30.14 7.71 41.05
CA ILE A 34 29.82 8.04 42.45
C ILE A 34 31.10 8.07 43.30
N GLY A 35 32.07 7.22 43.00
CA GLY A 35 33.37 7.20 43.69
C GLY A 35 34.19 8.47 43.52
N ARG A 36 34.04 9.18 42.39
CA ARG A 36 34.75 10.44 42.12
C ARG A 36 34.05 11.69 42.65
N LEU A 37 32.77 11.61 42.99
CA LEU A 37 32.06 12.75 43.55
C LEU A 37 32.60 13.02 44.96
N GLU A 38 33.13 14.22 45.18
CA GLU A 38 33.45 14.72 46.52
C GLU A 38 32.12 14.95 47.27
N LEU A 39 31.59 13.89 47.88
CA LEU A 39 30.34 13.96 48.63
C LEU A 39 30.54 14.91 49.82
N LEU A 40 29.90 16.09 49.78
CA LEU A 40 29.87 17.05 50.88
C LEU A 40 28.87 16.59 51.94
N PRO A 41 29.22 16.59 53.24
CA PRO A 41 28.30 16.17 54.30
C PRO A 41 27.10 17.14 54.38
N SER A 42 25.89 16.58 54.42
CA SER A 42 24.64 17.34 54.57
C SER A 42 24.60 18.00 55.95
N ILE A 43 24.24 19.30 56.01
CA ILE A 43 24.29 20.11 57.24
C ILE A 43 23.28 19.63 58.31
N SER A 44 22.33 18.75 57.97
CA SER A 44 21.17 18.41 58.81
C SER A 44 20.97 16.92 59.13
N ASN A 45 21.72 15.98 58.53
CA ASN A 45 21.60 14.53 58.82
C ASN A 45 22.94 13.82 58.61
N PHE A 46 23.21 12.74 59.37
CA PHE A 46 24.43 11.92 59.34
C PHE A 46 24.69 11.14 58.01
N GLY A 47 24.29 11.68 56.86
CA GLY A 47 24.46 11.04 55.55
C GLY A 47 24.68 12.05 54.42
N TYR A 48 25.23 11.57 53.31
CA TYR A 48 25.44 12.35 52.09
C TYR A 48 24.19 12.32 51.20
N GLU A 49 23.84 13.42 50.53
CA GLU A 49 22.73 13.48 49.58
C GLU A 49 23.26 13.69 48.15
N LEU A 50 22.89 12.81 47.24
CA LEU A 50 23.28 12.84 45.83
C LEU A 50 22.05 12.81 44.94
N LYS A 51 21.94 13.73 43.98
CA LYS A 51 20.86 13.73 43.00
C LYS A 51 21.39 13.34 41.62
N LEU A 52 20.81 12.28 41.04
CA LEU A 52 21.10 11.84 39.67
C LEU A 52 20.03 12.41 38.73
N GLU A 53 20.37 13.52 38.09
CA GLU A 53 19.48 14.16 37.12
C GLU A 53 19.56 13.44 35.76
N ASN A 54 18.40 13.27 35.10
CA ASN A 54 18.29 12.62 33.78
C ASN A 54 18.90 11.20 33.71
N PHE A 55 18.77 10.44 34.79
CA PHE A 55 19.28 9.07 34.85
C PHE A 55 18.60 8.16 33.80
N PRO A 56 19.35 7.54 32.88
CA PRO A 56 18.75 6.71 31.83
C PRO A 56 18.11 5.46 32.43
N GLY A 57 16.89 5.14 31.98
CA GLY A 57 16.15 3.99 32.49
C GLY A 57 15.43 4.22 33.82
N GLY A 58 15.51 5.43 34.39
CA GLY A 58 14.72 5.82 35.55
C GLY A 58 15.08 5.07 36.84
N PRO A 59 14.25 5.23 37.88
CA PRO A 59 14.47 4.59 39.18
C PRO A 59 14.40 3.06 39.11
N GLU A 60 13.68 2.48 38.16
CA GLU A 60 13.57 1.02 37.98
C GLU A 60 14.91 0.42 37.55
N ALA A 61 15.61 1.05 36.61
CA ALA A 61 16.95 0.63 36.22
C ALA A 61 17.94 0.80 37.40
N PHE A 62 17.82 1.91 38.14
CA PHE A 62 18.67 2.16 39.30
C PHE A 62 18.47 1.12 40.41
N GLU A 63 17.23 0.72 40.68
CA GLU A 63 16.93 -0.34 41.65
C GLU A 63 17.66 -1.64 41.31
N ILE A 64 17.61 -2.06 40.04
CA ILE A 64 18.29 -3.26 39.57
C ILE A 64 19.82 -3.12 39.71
N ILE A 65 20.37 -1.95 39.41
CA ILE A 65 21.80 -1.65 39.59
C ILE A 65 22.20 -1.72 41.06
N LEU A 66 21.35 -1.23 41.97
CA LEU A 66 21.57 -1.38 43.39
C LEU A 66 21.58 -2.85 43.79
N LYS A 67 20.65 -3.69 43.30
CA LYS A 67 20.69 -5.15 43.55
C LYS A 67 22.06 -5.73 43.19
N PHE A 68 22.59 -5.34 42.03
CA PHE A 68 23.92 -5.73 41.58
C PHE A 68 25.05 -5.24 42.50
N CYS A 69 25.03 -3.97 42.94
CA CYS A 69 26.04 -3.42 43.84
C CYS A 69 26.09 -4.14 45.20
N TYR A 70 24.95 -4.67 45.67
CA TYR A 70 24.86 -5.48 46.89
C TYR A 70 25.16 -6.98 46.67
N GLY A 71 25.55 -7.38 45.46
CA GLY A 71 25.87 -8.77 45.14
C GLY A 71 24.64 -9.69 45.01
N LEU A 72 23.44 -9.12 44.81
CA LEU A 72 22.23 -9.89 44.54
C LEU A 72 22.19 -10.38 43.08
N THR A 73 21.40 -11.42 42.83
CA THR A 73 21.24 -11.98 41.50
C THR A 73 20.55 -11.00 40.55
N LEU A 74 21.15 -10.81 39.37
CA LEU A 74 20.66 -9.90 38.34
C LEU A 74 19.76 -10.64 37.35
N GLU A 75 18.50 -10.21 37.23
CA GLU A 75 17.57 -10.72 36.22
C GLU A 75 17.63 -9.87 34.96
N LEU A 76 18.47 -10.28 33.99
CA LEU A 76 18.55 -9.63 32.68
C LEU A 76 17.50 -10.17 31.72
N ASN A 77 16.79 -9.27 31.05
CA ASN A 77 15.81 -9.60 30.03
C ASN A 77 15.80 -8.55 28.89
N PRO A 78 15.13 -8.83 27.76
CA PRO A 78 15.12 -7.91 26.61
C PRO A 78 14.49 -6.54 26.88
N SER A 79 13.58 -6.41 27.86
CA SER A 79 12.94 -5.12 28.17
C SER A 79 13.81 -4.22 29.07
N ASN A 80 14.64 -4.79 29.95
CA ASN A 80 15.47 -4.02 30.86
C ASN A 80 16.93 -3.83 30.41
N ILE A 81 17.40 -4.60 29.42
CA ILE A 81 18.82 -4.60 29.05
C ILE A 81 19.32 -3.25 28.50
N ALA A 82 18.57 -2.58 27.63
CA ALA A 82 18.98 -1.30 27.06
C ALA A 82 19.02 -0.19 28.13
N PRO A 83 18.00 -0.04 29.00
CA PRO A 83 18.08 0.84 30.17
C PRO A 83 19.31 0.57 31.04
N LEU A 84 19.56 -0.69 31.38
CA LEU A 84 20.71 -1.08 32.22
C LEU A 84 22.06 -0.80 31.55
N ARG A 85 22.18 -1.04 30.25
CA ARG A 85 23.40 -0.74 29.49
C ARG A 85 23.68 0.77 29.46
N CYS A 86 22.65 1.60 29.30
CA CYS A 86 22.78 3.06 29.34
C CYS A 86 23.11 3.57 30.75
N ALA A 87 22.43 3.05 31.78
CA ALA A 87 22.63 3.42 33.18
C ALA A 87 23.98 3.00 33.75
N SER A 88 24.46 1.81 33.37
CA SER A 88 25.81 1.35 33.72
C SER A 88 26.90 2.19 33.05
N GLU A 89 26.66 2.70 31.84
CA GLU A 89 27.56 3.67 31.21
C GLU A 89 27.56 4.99 31.99
N PHE A 90 26.38 5.52 32.35
CA PHE A 90 26.24 6.75 33.13
C PHE A 90 27.02 6.67 34.46
N LEU A 91 26.92 5.54 35.15
CA LEU A 91 27.59 5.31 36.44
C LEU A 91 29.05 4.86 36.31
N GLU A 92 29.52 4.67 35.07
CA GLU A 92 30.86 4.21 34.75
C GLU A 92 31.22 2.90 35.47
N MET A 93 30.33 1.91 35.34
CA MET A 93 30.48 0.58 35.92
C MET A 93 31.32 -0.34 35.03
N SER A 94 32.57 0.07 34.80
CA SER A 94 33.52 -0.63 33.92
C SER A 94 34.27 -1.76 34.63
N GLU A 95 34.95 -2.60 33.83
CA GLU A 95 35.80 -3.67 34.35
C GLU A 95 37.06 -3.16 35.07
N GLU A 96 37.35 -1.86 35.03
CA GLU A 96 38.48 -1.26 35.76
C GLU A 96 38.28 -1.32 37.28
N LEU A 97 37.03 -1.34 37.74
CA LEU A 97 36.70 -1.45 39.16
C LEU A 97 36.52 -2.90 39.62
N ASP A 98 35.99 -3.75 38.75
CA ASP A 98 35.62 -5.13 39.10
C ASP A 98 35.52 -5.99 37.84
N ASP A 99 36.15 -7.16 37.86
CA ASP A 99 36.08 -8.09 36.73
C ASP A 99 34.63 -8.54 36.47
N GLY A 100 34.15 -8.32 35.25
CA GLY A 100 32.77 -8.63 34.90
C GLY A 100 31.75 -7.67 35.53
N ASN A 101 32.09 -6.39 35.70
CA ASN A 101 31.16 -5.33 36.11
C ASN A 101 29.98 -5.18 35.13
N LEU A 102 29.02 -4.32 35.47
CA LEU A 102 27.71 -4.30 34.82
C LEU A 102 27.77 -3.93 33.32
N ILE A 103 28.69 -3.07 32.89
CA ILE A 103 28.85 -2.73 31.47
C ILE A 103 29.14 -3.99 30.64
N SER A 104 30.11 -4.82 31.03
CA SER A 104 30.47 -6.00 30.24
C SER A 104 29.39 -7.09 30.27
N LYS A 105 28.72 -7.29 31.40
CA LYS A 105 27.58 -8.21 31.51
C LYS A 105 26.42 -7.79 30.60
N THR A 106 26.05 -6.51 30.63
CA THR A 106 24.94 -6.01 29.83
C THR A 106 25.28 -6.00 28.34
N GLU A 107 26.51 -5.67 27.98
CA GLU A 107 27.00 -5.69 26.60
C GLU A 107 27.01 -7.12 26.00
N ALA A 108 27.45 -8.10 26.77
CA ALA A 108 27.45 -9.51 26.34
C ALA A 108 26.02 -10.01 26.11
N PHE A 109 25.09 -9.72 27.02
CA PHE A 109 23.68 -10.11 26.88
C PHE A 109 23.03 -9.41 25.68
N LEU A 110 23.24 -8.10 25.51
CA LEU A 110 22.72 -7.34 24.38
C LEU A 110 23.22 -7.92 23.05
N THR A 111 24.52 -8.21 22.95
CA THR A 111 25.13 -8.83 21.76
C THR A 111 24.50 -10.18 21.44
N PHE A 112 24.28 -11.01 22.47
CA PHE A 112 23.63 -12.32 22.32
C PHE A 112 22.19 -12.19 21.83
N VAL A 113 21.39 -11.32 22.45
CA VAL A 113 19.98 -11.09 22.10
C VAL A 113 19.84 -10.60 20.67
N VAL A 114 20.58 -9.54 20.31
CA VAL A 114 20.55 -8.94 18.97
C VAL A 114 20.93 -9.96 17.91
N ARG A 115 21.89 -10.85 18.18
CA ARG A 115 22.29 -11.88 17.21
C ARG A 115 21.28 -13.01 17.08
N SER A 116 20.61 -13.40 18.16
CA SER A 116 19.95 -14.70 18.24
C SER A 116 18.43 -14.66 18.06
N SER A 117 17.75 -13.61 18.53
CA SER A 117 16.28 -13.60 18.60
C SER A 117 15.68 -12.37 17.92
N TRP A 118 14.71 -12.58 17.02
CA TRP A 118 13.98 -11.49 16.35
C TRP A 118 13.12 -10.71 17.36
N LYS A 119 12.22 -11.42 18.05
CA LYS A 119 11.26 -10.85 19.01
C LYS A 119 11.94 -10.07 20.13
N ASP A 120 13.04 -10.59 20.65
CA ASP A 120 13.78 -9.93 21.70
C ASP A 120 14.50 -8.69 21.17
N THR A 121 15.01 -8.71 19.92
CA THR A 121 15.58 -7.51 19.28
C THR A 121 14.53 -6.40 19.14
N ILE A 122 13.30 -6.74 18.75
CA ILE A 122 12.17 -5.79 18.69
C ILE A 122 11.86 -5.22 20.08
N THR A 123 11.88 -6.07 21.11
CA THR A 123 11.62 -5.65 22.50
C THR A 123 12.70 -4.69 23.01
N VAL A 124 13.97 -4.97 22.73
CA VAL A 124 15.10 -4.07 23.04
C VAL A 124 14.97 -2.74 22.32
N LEU A 125 14.54 -2.76 21.06
CA LEU A 125 14.38 -1.54 20.27
C LEU A 125 13.25 -0.65 20.84
N LYS A 126 12.14 -1.26 21.28
CA LYS A 126 11.06 -0.53 21.98
C LYS A 126 11.51 0.08 23.30
N SER A 127 12.34 -0.62 24.08
CA SER A 127 12.87 -0.06 25.33
C SER A 127 13.87 1.09 25.13
N CYS A 128 14.36 1.30 23.90
CA CYS A 128 15.23 2.44 23.58
C CYS A 128 14.47 3.77 23.37
N GLU A 129 13.15 3.76 23.23
CA GLU A 129 12.35 4.95 22.88
C GLU A 129 12.48 6.11 23.89
N THR A 130 12.73 5.79 25.16
CA THR A 130 12.89 6.75 26.27
C THR A 130 14.36 6.98 26.68
N LEU A 131 15.32 6.40 25.96
CA LEU A 131 16.74 6.38 26.34
C LEU A 131 17.63 7.32 25.50
N SER A 132 17.04 8.25 24.75
CA SER A 132 17.82 9.26 24.02
C SER A 132 18.53 10.23 24.98
N PRO A 133 19.81 10.59 24.75
CA PRO A 133 20.68 10.21 23.62
C PRO A 133 21.54 8.96 23.87
N TRP A 134 21.45 8.34 25.06
CA TRP A 134 22.33 7.23 25.48
C TRP A 134 22.28 6.03 24.55
N ALA A 135 21.07 5.57 24.20
CA ALA A 135 20.91 4.39 23.34
C ALA A 135 21.48 4.60 21.92
N GLU A 136 21.49 5.84 21.43
CA GLU A 136 22.10 6.21 20.14
C GLU A 136 23.62 6.26 20.24
N ASN A 137 24.15 6.92 21.27
CA ASN A 137 25.60 7.03 21.47
C ASN A 137 26.24 5.64 21.63
N LEU A 138 25.57 4.74 22.34
CA LEU A 138 25.99 3.35 22.52
C LEU A 138 25.68 2.45 21.30
N GLN A 139 25.12 3.02 20.23
CA GLN A 139 24.78 2.32 18.98
C GLN A 139 23.81 1.13 19.15
N ILE A 140 23.04 1.10 20.25
CA ILE A 140 22.08 0.01 20.53
C ILE A 140 21.00 -0.01 19.45
N VAL A 141 20.39 1.15 19.19
CA VAL A 141 19.32 1.32 18.20
C VAL A 141 19.81 0.87 16.81
N ARG A 142 21.00 1.35 16.41
CA ARG A 142 21.62 0.98 15.13
C ARG A 142 21.82 -0.54 15.00
N ARG A 143 22.40 -1.18 16.01
CA ARG A 143 22.67 -2.64 16.00
C ARG A 143 21.38 -3.45 15.91
N CYS A 144 20.34 -3.04 16.63
CA CYS A 144 19.01 -3.65 16.54
C CYS A 144 18.43 -3.50 15.13
N CYS A 145 18.40 -2.29 14.57
CA CYS A 145 17.90 -2.05 13.21
C CYS A 145 18.67 -2.84 12.15
N GLU A 146 20.01 -2.89 12.23
CA GLU A 146 20.85 -3.64 11.29
C GLU A 146 20.63 -5.15 11.38
N SER A 147 20.38 -5.68 12.59
CA SER A 147 20.07 -7.09 12.83
C SER A 147 18.68 -7.46 12.29
N ILE A 148 17.66 -6.65 12.58
CA ILE A 148 16.30 -6.80 12.03
C ILE A 148 16.38 -6.79 10.50
N ALA A 149 17.06 -5.80 9.91
CA ALA A 149 17.22 -5.72 8.48
C ALA A 149 17.93 -6.94 7.89
N TRP A 150 18.95 -7.47 8.58
CA TRP A 150 19.65 -8.67 8.13
C TRP A 150 18.76 -9.91 8.16
N LYS A 151 18.00 -10.11 9.25
CA LYS A 151 17.07 -11.24 9.39
C LYS A 151 15.96 -11.16 8.33
N ALA A 152 15.32 -9.99 8.17
CA ALA A 152 14.27 -9.76 7.17
C ALA A 152 14.75 -9.95 5.72
N SER A 153 15.98 -9.54 5.40
CA SER A 153 16.53 -9.73 4.05
C SER A 153 16.88 -11.19 3.72
N ARG A 154 17.12 -12.05 4.71
CA ARG A 154 17.43 -13.48 4.48
C ARG A 154 16.18 -14.27 4.14
N ASP A 155 15.08 -14.02 4.83
CA ASP A 155 13.82 -14.76 4.64
C ASP A 155 13.25 -14.53 3.22
N ASN A 156 13.54 -13.36 2.62
CA ASN A 156 13.15 -13.02 1.24
C ASN A 156 14.01 -13.68 0.15
N SER A 157 15.14 -14.32 0.49
CA SER A 157 16.06 -14.94 -0.48
C SER A 157 15.79 -16.42 -0.74
N THR A 158 15.03 -17.08 0.13
CA THR A 158 14.64 -18.49 0.02
C THR A 158 13.20 -18.63 -0.48
N ILE A 159 12.89 -18.01 -1.62
CA ILE A 159 11.59 -18.16 -2.29
C ILE A 159 11.64 -19.46 -3.09
N GLY A 160 11.24 -20.55 -2.44
CA GLY A 160 11.18 -21.87 -3.07
C GLY A 160 10.28 -22.87 -2.36
N ASP A 161 10.17 -22.83 -1.03
CA ASP A 161 9.30 -23.75 -0.30
C ASP A 161 9.02 -23.18 1.10
N MET A 162 7.82 -22.66 1.31
CA MET A 162 6.92 -23.05 2.39
C MET A 162 5.73 -22.08 2.46
N VAL A 163 4.55 -22.67 2.28
CA VAL A 163 3.25 -22.05 2.42
C VAL A 163 3.16 -21.42 3.83
N ASN A 164 2.92 -20.10 3.88
CA ASN A 164 2.20 -19.37 4.94
C ASN A 164 2.96 -18.55 6.03
N ASP A 165 4.16 -18.00 5.81
CA ASP A 165 4.79 -17.10 6.80
C ASP A 165 5.49 -15.83 6.23
N GLU A 166 5.24 -15.46 4.96
CA GLU A 166 5.77 -14.21 4.38
C GLU A 166 5.24 -12.93 5.05
N GLY A 167 4.25 -13.03 5.96
CA GLY A 167 3.58 -11.90 6.61
C GLY A 167 4.01 -11.61 8.05
N CYS A 168 4.82 -12.46 8.69
CA CYS A 168 4.99 -12.41 10.16
C CYS A 168 5.83 -11.21 10.64
N TRP A 169 6.87 -10.81 9.89
CA TRP A 169 7.79 -9.77 10.35
C TRP A 169 7.29 -8.34 10.11
N PHE A 170 6.37 -8.13 9.15
CA PHE A 170 5.86 -6.81 8.84
C PHE A 170 5.05 -6.22 10.00
N ASP A 171 4.23 -7.02 10.68
CA ASP A 171 3.42 -6.56 11.80
C ASP A 171 4.27 -6.14 13.01
N ASP A 172 5.36 -6.86 13.25
CA ASP A 172 6.34 -6.54 14.30
C ASP A 172 7.03 -5.21 14.00
N VAL A 173 7.54 -5.03 12.78
CA VAL A 173 8.21 -3.79 12.36
C VAL A 173 7.22 -2.63 12.27
N ALA A 174 5.98 -2.87 11.85
CA ALA A 174 4.93 -1.87 11.83
C ALA A 174 4.40 -1.50 13.23
N SER A 175 4.77 -2.25 14.27
CA SER A 175 4.45 -1.89 15.66
C SER A 175 5.44 -0.88 16.27
N LEU A 176 6.50 -0.52 15.56
CA LEU A 176 7.52 0.41 16.01
C LEU A 176 7.17 1.86 15.64
N ARG A 177 7.72 2.81 16.40
CA ARG A 177 7.68 4.24 16.04
C ARG A 177 8.32 4.51 14.68
N VAL A 178 7.92 5.61 14.06
CA VAL A 178 8.29 5.95 12.68
C VAL A 178 9.81 6.12 12.49
N ASP A 179 10.53 6.62 13.48
CA ASP A 179 11.99 6.79 13.43
C ASP A 179 12.73 5.45 13.35
N HIS A 180 12.32 4.49 14.19
CA HIS A 180 12.83 3.12 14.14
C HIS A 180 12.44 2.42 12.84
N PHE A 181 11.19 2.60 12.38
CA PHE A 181 10.69 2.05 11.12
C PHE A 181 11.53 2.52 9.92
N ILE A 182 11.72 3.84 9.77
CA ILE A 182 12.54 4.43 8.69
C ILE A 182 13.94 3.84 8.66
N ARG A 183 14.59 3.70 9.83
CA ARG A 183 15.95 3.14 9.93
C ARG A 183 16.01 1.69 9.50
N ILE A 184 15.03 0.88 9.92
CA ILE A 184 14.91 -0.52 9.51
C ILE A 184 14.70 -0.60 7.99
N ILE A 185 13.74 0.14 7.43
CA ILE A 185 13.47 0.13 5.99
C ILE A 185 14.68 0.61 5.18
N THR A 186 15.37 1.65 5.66
CA THR A 186 16.59 2.16 5.02
C THR A 186 17.70 1.11 5.03
N ALA A 187 17.89 0.38 6.14
CA ALA A 187 18.84 -0.71 6.23
C ALA A 187 18.46 -1.91 5.34
N ILE A 188 17.17 -2.28 5.28
CA ILE A 188 16.65 -3.33 4.38
C ILE A 188 16.88 -2.97 2.91
N ARG A 189 16.68 -1.69 2.55
CA ARG A 189 16.96 -1.15 1.21
C ARG A 189 18.43 -1.20 0.87
N ALA A 190 19.31 -0.80 1.80
CA ALA A 190 20.76 -0.85 1.61
C ALA A 190 21.29 -2.29 1.39
N ARG A 191 20.55 -3.31 1.84
CA ARG A 191 20.85 -4.73 1.62
C ARG A 191 20.37 -5.28 0.26
N GLY A 192 19.74 -4.47 -0.58
CA GLY A 192 19.31 -4.88 -1.92
C GLY A 192 17.99 -5.68 -1.95
N THR A 193 17.16 -5.56 -0.90
CA THR A 193 15.82 -6.16 -0.90
C THR A 193 14.98 -5.58 -2.03
N LYS A 194 14.17 -6.41 -2.70
CA LYS A 194 13.33 -5.98 -3.82
C LYS A 194 12.41 -4.80 -3.42
N PRO A 195 12.26 -3.78 -4.29
CA PRO A 195 11.47 -2.59 -3.98
C PRO A 195 9.98 -2.92 -3.73
N GLU A 196 9.45 -3.97 -4.35
CA GLU A 196 8.08 -4.48 -4.12
C GLU A 196 7.83 -4.88 -2.67
N ILE A 197 8.81 -5.54 -2.03
CA ILE A 197 8.70 -5.99 -0.63
C ILE A 197 8.76 -4.79 0.31
N ILE A 198 9.67 -3.84 0.02
CA ILE A 198 9.79 -2.59 0.77
C ILE A 198 8.49 -1.78 0.65
N GLY A 199 7.94 -1.67 -0.56
CA GLY A 199 6.68 -1.00 -0.83
C GLY A 199 5.53 -1.60 -0.05
N LYS A 200 5.37 -2.94 -0.06
CA LYS A 200 4.36 -3.64 0.76
C LYS A 200 4.48 -3.32 2.25
N CYS A 201 5.70 -3.30 2.80
CA CYS A 201 5.91 -2.97 4.20
C CYS A 201 5.50 -1.52 4.53
N ILE A 202 5.84 -0.56 3.65
CA ILE A 202 5.44 0.84 3.80
C ILE A 202 3.92 0.99 3.70
N MET A 203 3.27 0.25 2.79
CA MET A 203 1.81 0.26 2.66
C MET A 203 1.13 -0.23 3.95
N GLN A 204 1.58 -1.35 4.51
CA GLN A 204 1.05 -1.88 5.77
C GLN A 204 1.30 -0.94 6.95
N TYR A 205 2.46 -0.27 6.99
CA TYR A 205 2.72 0.78 7.99
C TYR A 205 1.75 1.95 7.84
N ALA A 206 1.55 2.43 6.60
CA ALA A 206 0.63 3.52 6.31
C ALA A 206 -0.82 3.16 6.68
N GLU A 207 -1.28 1.94 6.36
CA GLU A 207 -2.60 1.45 6.73
C GLU A 207 -2.83 1.38 8.24
N ARG A 208 -1.78 1.06 9.01
CA ARG A 208 -1.84 0.98 10.47
C ARG A 208 -1.83 2.34 11.17
N TRP A 209 -1.05 3.30 10.66
CA TRP A 209 -0.76 4.56 11.37
C TRP A 209 -1.43 5.80 10.77
N LEU A 210 -1.89 5.76 9.52
CA LEU A 210 -2.56 6.89 8.87
C LEU A 210 -4.07 6.65 8.76
N PRO A 211 -4.90 7.43 9.47
CA PRO A 211 -6.35 7.39 9.29
C PRO A 211 -6.75 7.65 7.84
N GLY A 212 -7.76 6.93 7.34
CA GLY A 212 -8.29 7.11 5.99
C GLY A 212 -7.66 6.20 4.95
N MET A 213 -6.59 5.47 5.31
CA MET A 213 -5.98 4.45 4.46
C MET A 213 -6.83 3.19 4.26
N ASP A 214 -7.91 2.99 5.04
CA ASP A 214 -8.86 1.87 4.89
C ASP A 214 -10.15 2.26 4.15
N VAL A 215 -10.51 3.55 4.12
CA VAL A 215 -11.75 4.00 3.49
C VAL A 215 -11.58 4.07 1.97
N GLU A 216 -12.30 3.22 1.23
CA GLU A 216 -12.46 3.40 -0.21
C GLU A 216 -13.37 4.62 -0.44
N LEU A 217 -12.83 5.69 -1.03
CA LEU A 217 -13.64 6.80 -1.53
C LEU A 217 -14.47 6.26 -2.71
N GLU A 218 -15.64 5.70 -2.43
CA GLU A 218 -16.60 5.33 -3.47
C GLU A 218 -16.93 6.57 -4.32
N GLY A 219 -16.89 6.38 -5.64
CA GLY A 219 -17.19 7.40 -6.65
C GLY A 219 -18.62 7.97 -6.60
N PRO A 220 -18.99 8.79 -7.59
CA PRO A 220 -20.03 9.81 -7.47
C PRO A 220 -21.43 9.20 -7.30
N ARG A 221 -21.87 9.00 -6.06
CA ARG A 221 -23.29 8.89 -5.73
C ARG A 221 -23.90 10.29 -5.72
N LYS A 222 -24.70 10.57 -6.75
CA LYS A 222 -25.75 11.59 -6.88
C LYS A 222 -25.72 12.73 -5.84
N TYR A 223 -25.45 13.95 -6.30
CA TYR A 223 -25.88 15.23 -5.74
C TYR A 223 -26.17 15.20 -4.23
N GLY A 224 -25.10 15.37 -3.45
CA GLY A 224 -25.14 15.51 -2.01
C GLY A 224 -23.89 16.24 -1.54
N ASN A 225 -23.95 17.57 -1.58
CA ASN A 225 -22.91 18.47 -1.10
C ASN A 225 -22.62 18.15 0.38
N GLY A 226 -21.40 17.74 0.71
CA GLY A 226 -20.90 17.70 2.10
C GLY A 226 -20.46 16.36 2.69
N LYS A 227 -20.73 15.18 2.11
CA LYS A 227 -20.43 13.92 2.81
C LYS A 227 -18.95 13.50 2.83
N ASN A 228 -18.18 13.75 1.78
CA ASN A 228 -16.79 13.27 1.68
C ASN A 228 -15.81 14.17 2.44
N GLU A 229 -16.01 15.49 2.40
CA GLU A 229 -15.22 16.46 3.16
C GLU A 229 -15.49 16.32 4.65
N LEU A 230 -16.77 16.25 5.07
CA LEU A 230 -17.13 15.97 6.47
C LEU A 230 -16.59 14.62 6.94
N GLN A 231 -16.59 13.56 6.12
CA GLN A 231 -15.99 12.28 6.50
C GLN A 231 -14.50 12.43 6.84
N PHE A 232 -13.74 13.20 6.05
CA PHE A 232 -12.31 13.40 6.31
C PHE A 232 -12.07 14.32 7.51
N SER A 233 -12.83 15.42 7.65
CA SER A 233 -12.76 16.31 8.82
C SER A 233 -13.13 15.58 10.12
N ILE A 234 -14.08 14.63 10.05
CA ILE A 234 -14.47 13.77 11.16
C ILE A 234 -13.38 12.71 11.45
N LEU A 235 -12.72 12.18 10.41
CA LEU A 235 -11.70 11.13 10.54
C LEU A 235 -10.35 11.64 11.11
N ILE A 236 -9.96 12.88 10.80
CA ILE A 236 -8.78 13.54 11.41
C ILE A 236 -9.06 13.95 12.86
N GLY A 237 -10.30 13.82 13.34
CA GLY A 237 -10.64 14.07 14.73
C GLY A 237 -10.63 15.56 15.07
N ARG A 238 -11.51 16.35 14.45
CA ARG A 238 -12.04 17.56 15.11
C ARG A 238 -12.98 17.14 16.26
N LYS A 239 -12.43 16.54 17.33
CA LYS A 239 -13.02 16.65 18.67
C LYS A 239 -12.35 17.85 19.32
N GLU A 240 -13.15 18.87 19.60
CA GLU A 240 -12.74 20.06 20.36
C GLU A 240 -12.09 19.60 21.68
N GLY A 241 -10.76 19.71 21.77
CA GLY A 241 -10.01 19.39 23.00
C GLY A 241 -8.54 18.96 22.82
N GLU A 242 -8.18 18.17 21.80
CA GLU A 242 -6.85 17.51 21.71
C GLU A 242 -6.18 17.56 20.31
N GLY A 243 -6.67 18.40 19.39
CA GLY A 243 -6.54 18.18 17.94
C GLY A 243 -5.35 18.77 17.15
N ILE A 244 -4.33 19.40 17.76
CA ILE A 244 -3.23 20.03 16.99
C ILE A 244 -1.96 19.15 16.95
N GLU A 245 -1.51 18.63 18.09
CA GLU A 245 -0.28 17.83 18.16
C GLU A 245 -0.41 16.50 17.40
N HIS A 246 -1.55 15.82 17.52
CA HIS A 246 -1.81 14.55 16.84
C HIS A 246 -1.87 14.70 15.31
N SER A 247 -2.38 15.84 14.81
CA SER A 247 -2.39 16.13 13.37
C SER A 247 -0.98 16.39 12.85
N GLN A 248 -0.13 17.06 13.64
CA GLN A 248 1.27 17.32 13.29
C GLN A 248 2.13 16.05 13.33
N GLU A 249 1.89 15.15 14.30
CA GLU A 249 2.55 13.84 14.35
C GLU A 249 2.16 12.98 13.14
N GLN A 250 0.87 12.90 12.80
CA GLN A 250 0.40 12.19 11.60
C GLN A 250 0.99 12.76 10.32
N LYS A 251 1.09 14.09 10.22
CA LYS A 251 1.77 14.76 9.12
C LYS A 251 3.25 14.35 9.05
N SER A 252 3.96 14.37 10.18
CA SER A 252 5.38 13.95 10.24
C SER A 252 5.56 12.49 9.83
N ILE A 253 4.65 11.60 10.26
CA ILE A 253 4.64 10.19 9.83
C ILE A 253 4.44 10.10 8.32
N PHE A 254 3.42 10.79 7.78
CA PHE A 254 3.15 10.82 6.35
C PHE A 254 4.36 11.29 5.53
N GLU A 255 4.94 12.44 5.88
CA GLU A 255 6.09 13.00 5.17
C GLU A 255 7.30 12.06 5.22
N SER A 256 7.52 11.45 6.37
CA SER A 256 8.55 10.43 6.56
C SER A 256 8.34 9.22 5.64
N LEU A 257 7.12 8.70 5.54
CA LEU A 257 6.81 7.56 4.67
C LEU A 257 7.02 7.88 3.20
N VAL A 258 6.58 9.05 2.74
CA VAL A 258 6.80 9.48 1.34
C VAL A 258 8.30 9.58 1.03
N SER A 259 9.11 10.05 1.97
CA SER A 259 10.57 10.19 1.78
C SER A 259 11.30 8.86 1.60
N ILE A 260 10.79 7.76 2.16
CA ILE A 260 11.41 6.43 2.08
C ILE A 260 10.83 5.53 0.99
N LEU A 261 9.72 5.93 0.34
CA LEU A 261 9.10 5.16 -0.74
C LEU A 261 10.14 4.83 -1.83
N PRO A 262 10.26 3.57 -2.28
CA PRO A 262 11.20 3.22 -3.34
C PRO A 262 10.88 3.97 -4.65
N PRO A 263 11.90 4.43 -5.39
CA PRO A 263 11.70 5.21 -6.61
C PRO A 263 11.22 4.39 -7.82
N GLN A 264 11.26 3.06 -7.75
CA GLN A 264 10.87 2.16 -8.83
C GLN A 264 9.34 2.13 -9.01
N PRO A 265 8.82 2.15 -10.26
CA PRO A 265 7.38 2.16 -10.51
C PRO A 265 6.67 0.88 -10.05
N GLU A 266 7.37 -0.26 -9.98
CA GLU A 266 6.83 -1.55 -9.53
C GLU A 266 6.74 -1.68 -8.00
N ALA A 267 7.28 -0.71 -7.25
CA ALA A 267 7.39 -0.81 -5.80
C ALA A 267 6.04 -0.78 -5.09
N VAL A 268 5.14 0.10 -5.53
CA VAL A 268 3.82 0.31 -4.94
C VAL A 268 2.76 0.49 -6.03
N PRO A 269 1.52 0.01 -5.83
CA PRO A 269 0.45 0.18 -6.82
C PRO A 269 0.08 1.65 -7.05
N CYS A 270 -0.36 1.98 -8.27
CA CYS A 270 -0.84 3.33 -8.62
C CYS A 270 -1.99 3.79 -7.71
N LYS A 271 -2.93 2.88 -7.37
CA LYS A 271 -4.02 3.14 -6.41
C LYS A 271 -3.49 3.65 -5.06
N PHE A 272 -2.40 3.06 -4.56
CA PHE A 272 -1.79 3.47 -3.29
C PHE A 272 -1.15 4.86 -3.41
N LEU A 273 -0.41 5.14 -4.50
CA LEU A 273 0.17 6.46 -4.73
C LEU A 273 -0.90 7.56 -4.84
N LEU A 274 -1.99 7.30 -5.54
CA LEU A 274 -3.13 8.22 -5.63
C LEU A 274 -3.80 8.42 -4.26
N LYS A 275 -3.88 7.36 -3.45
CA LYS A 275 -4.37 7.48 -2.07
C LYS A 275 -3.45 8.35 -1.22
N MET A 276 -2.14 8.12 -1.27
CA MET A 276 -1.13 8.95 -0.61
C MET A 276 -1.19 10.41 -1.09
N LEU A 277 -1.45 10.66 -2.37
CA LEU A 277 -1.61 12.02 -2.90
C LEU A 277 -2.87 12.71 -2.36
N LYS A 278 -3.99 11.99 -2.24
CA LYS A 278 -5.20 12.51 -1.56
C LYS A 278 -4.90 12.84 -0.09
N MET A 279 -4.15 11.98 0.61
CA MET A 279 -3.71 12.25 1.98
C MET A 279 -2.77 13.46 2.07
N ALA A 280 -1.90 13.66 1.08
CA ALA A 280 -0.98 14.80 1.03
C ALA A 280 -1.74 16.14 1.04
N MET A 281 -2.86 16.20 0.31
CA MET A 281 -3.74 17.37 0.29
C MET A 281 -4.38 17.59 1.66
N VAL A 282 -4.86 16.52 2.28
CA VAL A 282 -5.49 16.56 3.60
C VAL A 282 -4.53 17.04 4.69
N TYR A 283 -3.34 16.47 4.75
CA TYR A 283 -2.32 16.83 5.75
C TYR A 283 -1.58 18.13 5.44
N SER A 284 -1.93 18.80 4.33
CA SER A 284 -1.21 19.99 3.84
C SER A 284 0.31 19.75 3.80
N ALA A 285 0.72 18.63 3.20
CA ALA A 285 2.12 18.24 3.08
C ALA A 285 2.92 19.26 2.25
N SER A 286 4.24 19.25 2.40
CA SER A 286 5.09 20.16 1.61
C SER A 286 4.90 19.97 0.09
N GLN A 287 4.97 21.07 -0.67
CA GLN A 287 4.82 21.05 -2.13
C GLN A 287 5.84 20.13 -2.82
N ALA A 288 7.04 19.99 -2.25
CA ALA A 288 8.06 19.08 -2.76
C ALA A 288 7.62 17.61 -2.72
N LEU A 289 6.97 17.18 -1.63
CA LEU A 289 6.46 15.82 -1.48
C LEU A 289 5.23 15.58 -2.36
N ILE A 290 4.35 16.57 -2.48
CA ILE A 290 3.22 16.52 -3.41
C ILE A 290 3.71 16.32 -4.85
N SER A 291 4.66 17.14 -5.30
CA SER A 291 5.20 17.04 -6.66
C SER A 291 5.97 15.73 -6.89
N GLU A 292 6.64 15.18 -5.89
CA GLU A 292 7.26 13.86 -5.98
C GLU A 292 6.21 12.73 -6.10
N LEU A 293 5.09 12.81 -5.38
CA LEU A 293 3.97 11.88 -5.55
C LEU A 293 3.31 12.02 -6.93
N GLU A 294 3.04 13.25 -7.40
CA GLU A 294 2.51 13.52 -8.74
C GLU A 294 3.40 12.92 -9.82
N LYS A 295 4.71 13.10 -9.70
CA LYS A 295 5.71 12.54 -10.62
C LYS A 295 5.67 11.01 -10.62
N ARG A 296 5.59 10.37 -9.45
CA ARG A 296 5.50 8.90 -9.35
C ARG A 296 4.21 8.36 -9.92
N VAL A 297 3.07 9.01 -9.65
CA VAL A 297 1.79 8.65 -10.27
C VAL A 297 1.89 8.78 -11.79
N GLY A 298 2.53 9.83 -12.30
CA GLY A 298 2.78 10.01 -13.74
C GLY A 298 3.53 8.85 -14.38
N MET A 299 4.48 8.22 -13.67
CA MET A 299 5.23 7.05 -14.17
C MET A 299 4.39 5.77 -14.28
N VAL A 300 3.31 5.65 -13.52
CA VAL A 300 2.43 4.46 -13.48
C VAL A 300 0.99 4.78 -13.84
N LEU A 301 0.77 5.90 -14.56
CA LEU A 301 -0.56 6.42 -14.88
C LEU A 301 -1.40 5.43 -15.69
N GLU A 302 -0.75 4.58 -16.48
CA GLU A 302 -1.40 3.53 -17.28
C GLU A 302 -2.20 2.53 -16.43
N ASN A 303 -1.84 2.38 -15.16
CA ASN A 303 -2.46 1.47 -14.20
C ASN A 303 -3.52 2.15 -13.33
N ALA A 304 -3.84 3.42 -13.57
CA ALA A 304 -4.80 4.18 -12.78
C ALA A 304 -6.25 3.91 -13.19
N ASN A 305 -7.17 4.07 -12.24
CA ASN A 305 -8.60 4.11 -12.48
C ASN A 305 -9.10 5.56 -12.39
N VAL A 306 -10.13 5.90 -13.16
CA VAL A 306 -10.78 7.21 -13.16
C VAL A 306 -11.23 7.61 -11.75
N ASN A 307 -11.82 6.69 -10.99
CA ASN A 307 -12.30 6.97 -9.63
C ASN A 307 -11.15 7.33 -8.68
N ASP A 308 -9.98 6.73 -8.86
CA ASP A 308 -8.81 7.02 -8.04
C ASP A 308 -8.20 8.39 -8.39
N LEU A 309 -8.32 8.85 -9.64
CA LEU A 309 -7.92 10.18 -10.09
C LEU A 309 -8.84 11.32 -9.64
N LEU A 310 -10.02 11.01 -9.10
CA LEU A 310 -10.91 12.02 -8.51
C LEU A 310 -10.32 12.49 -7.17
N ILE A 311 -9.42 13.48 -7.25
CA ILE A 311 -8.79 14.14 -6.12
C ILE A 311 -9.67 15.33 -5.72
N PRO A 312 -10.28 15.34 -4.53
CA PRO A 312 -11.08 16.46 -4.07
C PRO A 312 -10.25 17.74 -3.94
N ASN A 313 -10.89 18.89 -4.15
CA ASN A 313 -10.28 20.17 -3.88
C ASN A 313 -10.38 20.50 -2.37
N TYR A 314 -9.40 20.08 -1.59
CA TYR A 314 -9.36 20.34 -0.14
C TYR A 314 -8.94 21.79 0.13
N LYS A 315 -9.76 22.53 0.87
CA LYS A 315 -9.47 23.91 1.25
C LYS A 315 -8.68 23.95 2.56
N SER A 316 -7.62 24.75 2.63
CA SER A 316 -7.14 25.27 3.91
C SER A 316 -7.96 26.50 4.27
N GLU A 317 -8.50 26.55 5.48
CA GLU A 317 -9.29 27.68 6.02
C GLU A 317 -8.56 29.04 5.89
N ASP A 318 -7.22 29.03 5.75
CA ASP A 318 -6.41 30.24 5.58
C ASP A 318 -6.55 30.92 4.20
N GLN A 319 -7.03 30.20 3.17
CA GLN A 319 -7.20 30.76 1.82
C GLN A 319 -8.59 31.37 1.56
N GLU A 320 -9.54 31.27 2.49
CA GLU A 320 -10.85 31.93 2.35
C GLU A 320 -10.78 33.46 2.35
N LYS A 321 -9.70 34.04 2.90
CA LYS A 321 -9.57 35.51 3.04
C LYS A 321 -8.91 36.20 1.86
N LEU A 322 -8.32 35.47 0.91
CA LEU A 322 -7.62 36.06 -0.21
C LEU A 322 -8.03 35.34 -1.51
N VAL A 323 -8.76 36.06 -2.36
CA VAL A 323 -9.16 35.70 -3.74
C VAL A 323 -10.53 35.00 -3.87
N ASN A 324 -11.57 35.82 -4.02
CA ASN A 324 -12.88 35.44 -4.55
C ASN A 324 -12.79 35.12 -6.06
N SER A 325 -12.05 34.09 -6.48
CA SER A 325 -12.11 33.63 -7.87
C SER A 325 -13.16 32.53 -8.04
N LEU A 326 -14.01 32.68 -9.05
CA LEU A 326 -15.03 31.68 -9.44
C LEU A 326 -14.40 30.32 -9.79
N GLU A 327 -13.10 30.32 -10.14
CA GLU A 327 -12.32 29.17 -10.60
C GLU A 327 -11.95 28.15 -9.50
N GLN A 328 -12.22 28.46 -8.23
CA GLN A 328 -11.85 27.65 -7.04
C GLN A 328 -13.02 26.86 -6.43
N ARG A 329 -14.20 26.84 -7.09
CA ARG A 329 -15.36 26.05 -6.64
C ARG A 329 -15.44 24.64 -7.23
N THR A 330 -14.55 24.28 -8.14
CA THR A 330 -14.54 22.94 -8.75
C THR A 330 -14.40 21.86 -7.69
N MET A 331 -15.22 20.81 -7.80
CA MET A 331 -15.26 19.69 -6.86
C MET A 331 -13.94 18.93 -6.81
N HIS A 332 -13.21 18.89 -7.93
CA HIS A 332 -11.97 18.15 -8.10
C HIS A 332 -10.80 19.08 -8.43
N ASN A 333 -9.61 18.70 -7.98
CA ASN A 333 -8.38 19.41 -8.28
C ASN A 333 -7.81 18.96 -9.64
N ILE A 334 -8.20 19.69 -10.68
CA ILE A 334 -7.83 19.40 -12.09
C ILE A 334 -6.36 19.72 -12.36
N GLU A 335 -5.79 20.69 -11.65
CA GLU A 335 -4.39 21.12 -11.82
C GLU A 335 -3.41 20.02 -11.42
N VAL A 336 -3.73 19.26 -10.37
CA VAL A 336 -2.95 18.07 -9.97
C VAL A 336 -2.93 17.05 -11.11
N ILE A 337 -4.09 16.78 -11.73
CA ILE A 337 -4.18 15.82 -12.83
C ILE A 337 -3.44 16.31 -14.07
N GLN A 338 -3.51 17.61 -14.37
CA GLN A 338 -2.72 18.21 -15.44
C GLN A 338 -1.21 17.97 -15.21
N ARG A 339 -0.69 18.26 -14.00
CA ARG A 339 0.72 18.02 -13.66
C ARG A 339 1.10 16.54 -13.74
N ILE A 340 0.24 15.62 -13.31
CA ILE A 340 0.46 14.17 -13.44
C ILE A 340 0.61 13.76 -14.91
N VAL A 341 -0.25 14.28 -15.80
CA VAL A 341 -0.17 14.01 -17.24
C VAL A 341 1.12 14.60 -17.83
N GLU A 342 1.52 15.79 -17.42
CA GLU A 342 2.80 16.39 -17.83
C GLU A 342 3.99 15.52 -17.41
N TYR A 343 4.00 15.01 -16.17
CA TYR A 343 5.04 14.08 -15.72
C TYR A 343 5.05 12.75 -16.49
N PHE A 344 3.86 12.20 -16.82
CA PHE A 344 3.75 11.02 -17.69
C PHE A 344 4.43 11.27 -19.04
N LEU A 345 4.15 12.41 -19.68
CA LEU A 345 4.75 12.75 -20.97
C LEU A 345 6.26 12.97 -20.89
N MET A 346 6.74 13.60 -19.81
CA MET A 346 8.18 13.75 -19.57
C MET A 346 8.88 12.40 -19.36
N HIS A 347 8.19 11.44 -18.71
CA HIS A 347 8.70 10.08 -18.50
C HIS A 347 8.78 9.31 -19.83
N GLU A 348 7.72 9.36 -20.63
CA GLU A 348 7.65 8.77 -21.97
C GLU A 348 8.76 9.28 -22.89
N GLN A 349 9.04 10.58 -22.87
CA GLN A 349 10.08 11.18 -23.71
C GLN A 349 11.49 10.69 -23.35
N LYS A 350 11.73 10.39 -22.06
CA LYS A 350 13.02 9.89 -21.58
C LYS A 350 13.25 8.42 -21.92
N GLN A 351 12.19 7.61 -22.01
CA GLN A 351 12.34 6.16 -22.19
C GLN A 351 12.60 5.71 -23.64
N GLN A 352 12.34 6.54 -24.67
CA GLN A 352 12.64 6.30 -26.11
C GLN A 352 12.49 4.85 -26.64
N GLN A 353 11.67 4.00 -26.01
CA GLN A 353 11.44 2.64 -26.47
C GLN A 353 10.26 2.60 -27.45
N PRO A 354 10.42 2.05 -28.67
CA PRO A 354 9.38 2.05 -29.70
C PRO A 354 8.13 1.18 -29.42
N SER A 355 8.10 0.43 -28.31
CA SER A 355 7.16 -0.69 -28.11
C SER A 355 5.90 -0.38 -27.30
N GLN A 356 5.76 0.79 -26.66
CA GLN A 356 4.63 1.09 -25.76
C GLN A 356 3.44 1.84 -26.41
N ALA A 357 3.04 1.46 -27.63
CA ALA A 357 1.83 2.02 -28.26
C ALA A 357 0.55 1.69 -27.46
N ALA A 358 0.54 0.57 -26.71
CA ALA A 358 -0.60 0.14 -25.90
C ALA A 358 -0.84 1.04 -24.67
N GLY A 359 0.21 1.48 -23.98
CA GLY A 359 0.15 2.34 -22.80
C GLY A 359 -0.39 3.75 -23.11
N LYS A 360 -0.03 4.31 -24.26
CA LYS A 360 -0.56 5.60 -24.73
C LYS A 360 -2.07 5.56 -24.96
N SER A 361 -2.58 4.44 -25.46
CA SER A 361 -4.01 4.22 -25.72
C SER A 361 -4.81 3.99 -24.44
N SER A 362 -4.22 3.39 -23.40
CA SER A 362 -4.89 3.26 -22.10
C SER A 362 -4.99 4.62 -21.39
N VAL A 363 -3.91 5.41 -21.39
CA VAL A 363 -3.89 6.75 -20.78
C VAL A 363 -4.83 7.72 -21.51
N SER A 364 -4.94 7.65 -22.84
CA SER A 364 -5.90 8.49 -23.56
C SER A 364 -7.35 8.18 -23.17
N LYS A 365 -7.71 6.90 -23.09
CA LYS A 365 -9.06 6.48 -22.65
C LYS A 365 -9.34 6.86 -21.20
N LEU A 366 -8.34 6.74 -20.33
CA LEU A 366 -8.41 7.14 -18.94
C LEU A 366 -8.68 8.65 -18.81
N LEU A 367 -7.94 9.46 -19.57
CA LEU A 367 -8.10 10.91 -19.57
C LEU A 367 -9.46 11.34 -20.15
N ASP A 368 -9.90 10.73 -21.24
CA ASP A 368 -11.21 11.00 -21.83
C ASP A 368 -12.36 10.61 -20.87
N SER A 369 -12.19 9.50 -20.15
CA SER A 369 -13.15 9.07 -19.11
C SER A 369 -13.15 10.03 -17.92
N TYR A 370 -11.98 10.50 -17.49
CA TYR A 370 -11.86 11.53 -16.45
C TYR A 370 -12.51 12.85 -16.87
N LEU A 371 -12.22 13.32 -18.09
CA LEU A 371 -12.84 14.51 -18.69
C LEU A 371 -14.37 14.41 -18.71
N THR A 372 -14.91 13.24 -19.04
CA THR A 372 -16.36 12.98 -19.01
C THR A 372 -16.95 13.10 -17.61
N VAL A 373 -16.20 12.74 -16.56
CA VAL A 373 -16.66 12.88 -15.17
C VAL A 373 -16.61 14.34 -14.72
N VAL A 374 -15.49 15.04 -14.95
CA VAL A 374 -15.35 16.45 -14.54
C VAL A 374 -16.19 17.40 -15.38
N ALA A 375 -16.56 17.02 -16.61
CA ALA A 375 -17.45 17.80 -17.46
C ALA A 375 -18.84 18.06 -16.86
N LYS A 376 -19.22 17.28 -15.85
CA LYS A 376 -20.50 17.41 -15.15
C LYS A 376 -20.47 18.44 -14.02
N ASP A 377 -19.28 18.97 -13.71
CA ASP A 377 -19.10 19.98 -12.66
C ASP A 377 -19.49 21.36 -13.20
N PRO A 378 -20.58 21.99 -12.72
CA PRO A 378 -21.06 23.28 -13.24
C PRO A 378 -20.05 24.42 -13.10
N ASP A 379 -19.13 24.31 -12.12
CA ASP A 379 -18.12 25.32 -11.84
C ASP A 379 -16.84 25.12 -12.67
N LEU A 380 -16.79 24.08 -13.52
CA LEU A 380 -15.64 23.82 -14.39
C LEU A 380 -15.56 24.85 -15.53
N SER A 381 -14.53 25.70 -15.48
CA SER A 381 -14.19 26.62 -16.57
C SER A 381 -13.78 25.91 -17.86
N ILE A 382 -14.12 26.51 -19.01
CA ILE A 382 -13.75 26.01 -20.33
C ILE A 382 -12.24 25.92 -20.53
N THR A 383 -11.47 26.86 -19.96
CA THR A 383 -10.01 26.91 -20.07
C THR A 383 -9.38 25.69 -19.42
N LYS A 384 -9.77 25.36 -18.18
CA LYS A 384 -9.29 24.16 -17.48
C LYS A 384 -9.66 22.87 -18.23
N PHE A 385 -10.89 22.78 -18.73
CA PHE A 385 -11.31 21.63 -19.55
C PHE A 385 -10.46 21.49 -20.82
N GLN A 386 -10.26 22.59 -21.57
CA GLN A 386 -9.51 22.58 -22.81
C GLN A 386 -8.04 22.22 -22.58
N VAL A 387 -7.38 22.83 -21.60
CA VAL A 387 -5.96 22.56 -21.31
C VAL A 387 -5.76 21.07 -21.04
N LEU A 388 -6.66 20.45 -20.26
CA LEU A 388 -6.57 19.03 -19.98
C LEU A 388 -6.90 18.17 -21.22
N ALA A 389 -7.89 18.55 -22.03
CA ALA A 389 -8.22 17.86 -23.27
C ALA A 389 -7.07 17.89 -24.28
N GLU A 390 -6.32 19.00 -24.35
CA GLU A 390 -5.16 19.19 -25.22
C GLU A 390 -3.85 18.67 -24.62
N ALA A 391 -3.85 18.17 -23.37
CA ALA A 391 -2.62 17.76 -22.67
C ALA A 391 -1.88 16.63 -23.38
N LEU A 392 -2.59 15.70 -24.03
CA LEU A 392 -1.98 14.58 -24.76
C LEU A 392 -1.66 14.95 -26.23
N PRO A 393 -0.49 14.53 -26.76
CA PRO A 393 -0.16 14.72 -28.17
C PRO A 393 -1.17 14.06 -29.11
N GLU A 394 -1.37 14.62 -30.31
CA GLU A 394 -2.29 14.06 -31.31
C GLU A 394 -2.03 12.58 -31.62
N LYS A 395 -0.77 12.14 -31.58
CA LYS A 395 -0.40 10.74 -31.88
C LYS A 395 -0.77 9.76 -30.77
N ALA A 396 -1.05 10.23 -29.55
CA ALA A 396 -1.44 9.37 -28.43
C ALA A 396 -2.89 8.89 -28.55
N ARG A 397 -3.78 9.73 -29.10
CA ARG A 397 -5.18 9.38 -29.35
C ARG A 397 -5.33 8.64 -30.67
N THR A 398 -5.71 7.37 -30.59
CA THR A 398 -6.07 6.54 -31.76
C THR A 398 -7.52 6.73 -32.19
N CYS A 399 -8.39 7.09 -31.26
CA CYS A 399 -9.82 7.34 -31.46
C CYS A 399 -10.26 8.51 -30.56
N ASP A 400 -11.09 9.40 -31.10
CA ASP A 400 -11.56 10.60 -30.38
C ASP A 400 -13.00 10.44 -29.85
N ASP A 401 -13.57 9.24 -29.87
CA ASP A 401 -14.95 8.99 -29.41
C ASP A 401 -15.15 9.37 -27.94
N GLY A 402 -14.17 9.04 -27.09
CA GLY A 402 -14.20 9.39 -25.66
C GLY A 402 -14.12 10.90 -25.46
N LEU A 403 -13.22 11.58 -26.19
CA LEU A 403 -13.10 13.03 -26.19
C LEU A 403 -14.38 13.71 -26.68
N TYR A 404 -15.00 13.21 -27.75
CA TYR A 404 -16.31 13.69 -28.22
C TYR A 404 -17.38 13.52 -27.14
N GLY A 405 -17.44 12.36 -26.49
CA GLY A 405 -18.38 12.11 -25.38
C GLY A 405 -18.17 13.08 -24.21
N ALA A 406 -16.93 13.41 -23.88
CA ALA A 406 -16.60 14.39 -22.84
C ALA A 406 -17.03 15.81 -23.24
N ILE A 407 -16.73 16.23 -24.48
CA ILE A 407 -17.17 17.51 -25.05
C ILE A 407 -18.69 17.61 -25.06
N ASP A 408 -19.38 16.55 -25.49
CA ASP A 408 -20.83 16.51 -25.51
C ASP A 408 -21.44 16.63 -24.12
N THR A 409 -20.85 15.93 -23.14
CA THR A 409 -21.25 16.02 -21.74
C THR A 409 -21.06 17.44 -21.21
N TYR A 410 -19.93 18.08 -21.51
CA TYR A 410 -19.66 19.47 -21.12
C TYR A 410 -20.66 20.44 -21.74
N LEU A 411 -20.95 20.31 -23.05
CA LEU A 411 -21.97 21.14 -23.70
C LEU A 411 -23.38 20.91 -23.14
N LYS A 412 -23.66 19.70 -22.61
CA LYS A 412 -24.92 19.38 -21.93
C LYS A 412 -25.07 20.13 -20.61
N ASP A 413 -24.05 20.04 -19.77
CA ASP A 413 -24.10 20.47 -18.38
C ASP A 413 -23.72 21.97 -18.23
N HIS A 414 -23.19 22.57 -19.31
CA HIS A 414 -22.90 24.01 -19.42
C HIS A 414 -23.69 24.71 -20.57
N PRO A 415 -25.03 24.79 -20.49
CA PRO A 415 -25.86 25.35 -21.57
C PRO A 415 -25.62 26.84 -21.83
N LEU A 416 -25.07 27.58 -20.86
CA LEU A 416 -24.80 29.03 -20.94
C LEU A 416 -23.53 29.39 -21.72
N LEU A 417 -22.81 28.41 -22.29
CA LEU A 417 -21.62 28.66 -23.09
C LEU A 417 -21.92 29.49 -24.34
N SER A 418 -21.02 30.42 -24.65
CA SER A 418 -21.12 31.23 -25.86
C SER A 418 -20.87 30.39 -27.12
N GLU A 419 -21.43 30.80 -28.27
CA GLU A 419 -21.17 30.16 -29.56
C GLU A 419 -19.67 30.13 -29.92
N HIS A 420 -18.92 31.14 -29.49
CA HIS A 420 -17.46 31.19 -29.66
C HIS A 420 -16.78 30.07 -28.86
N ASP A 421 -17.19 29.88 -27.61
CA ASP A 421 -16.64 28.87 -26.72
C ASP A 421 -16.99 27.45 -27.16
N ARG A 422 -18.22 27.23 -27.66
CA ARG A 422 -18.61 25.96 -28.28
C ARG A 422 -17.73 25.60 -29.48
N LYS A 423 -17.46 26.58 -30.36
CA LYS A 423 -16.55 26.40 -31.51
C LYS A 423 -15.12 26.12 -31.07
N ARG A 424 -14.65 26.81 -30.03
CA ARG A 424 -13.31 26.62 -29.45
C ARG A 424 -13.16 25.20 -28.90
N LEU A 425 -14.13 24.71 -28.14
CA LEU A 425 -14.14 23.36 -27.57
C LEU A 425 -14.19 22.27 -28.64
N CYS A 426 -15.08 22.42 -29.64
CA CYS A 426 -15.24 21.44 -30.71
C CYS A 426 -14.03 21.37 -31.66
N ARG A 427 -13.11 22.34 -31.64
CA ARG A 427 -11.89 22.32 -32.45
C ARG A 427 -10.85 21.33 -31.94
N ILE A 428 -10.94 20.93 -30.66
CA ILE A 428 -9.98 20.04 -30.00
C ILE A 428 -10.08 18.61 -30.56
N MET A 429 -11.29 18.17 -30.93
CA MET A 429 -11.52 16.84 -31.48
C MET A 429 -11.19 16.78 -32.98
N ASN A 430 -10.59 15.67 -33.42
CA ASN A 430 -10.37 15.37 -34.82
C ASN A 430 -11.50 14.47 -35.35
N CYS A 431 -12.44 15.06 -36.10
CA CYS A 431 -13.58 14.33 -36.70
C CYS A 431 -13.15 13.14 -37.58
N GLY A 432 -11.92 13.15 -38.11
CA GLY A 432 -11.35 12.02 -38.85
C GLY A 432 -11.16 10.76 -38.00
N LYS A 433 -10.88 10.93 -36.70
CA LYS A 433 -10.61 9.83 -35.74
C LYS A 433 -11.84 9.31 -35.00
N LEU A 434 -13.03 9.87 -35.25
CA LEU A 434 -14.27 9.36 -34.68
C LEU A 434 -14.65 7.99 -35.29
N SER A 435 -15.37 7.15 -34.57
CA SER A 435 -16.00 5.97 -35.18
C SER A 435 -17.20 6.36 -36.05
N LEU A 436 -17.71 5.42 -36.84
CA LEU A 436 -18.92 5.64 -37.65
C LEU A 436 -20.13 5.96 -36.75
N ASP A 437 -20.24 5.27 -35.62
CA ASP A 437 -21.32 5.46 -34.65
C ASP A 437 -21.21 6.84 -33.98
N ALA A 438 -20.00 7.26 -33.58
CA ALA A 438 -19.77 8.57 -33.03
C ALA A 438 -20.03 9.69 -34.05
N CYS A 439 -19.65 9.51 -35.32
CA CYS A 439 -20.01 10.43 -36.40
C CYS A 439 -21.53 10.55 -36.55
N SER A 440 -22.25 9.43 -36.56
CA SER A 440 -23.72 9.42 -36.69
C SER A 440 -24.39 10.16 -35.54
N HIS A 441 -23.92 9.95 -34.30
CA HIS A 441 -24.42 10.66 -33.13
C HIS A 441 -24.09 12.17 -33.19
N ALA A 442 -22.86 12.53 -33.58
CA ALA A 442 -22.44 13.92 -33.71
C ALA A 442 -23.17 14.66 -34.85
N ALA A 443 -23.52 13.99 -35.95
CA ALA A 443 -24.30 14.57 -37.03
C ALA A 443 -25.72 14.99 -36.60
N GLN A 444 -26.29 14.31 -35.60
CA GLN A 444 -27.63 14.56 -35.05
C GLN A 444 -27.62 15.45 -33.80
N ASN A 445 -26.44 15.92 -33.38
CA ASN A 445 -26.30 16.65 -32.11
C ASN A 445 -26.48 18.16 -32.30
N ASP A 446 -27.65 18.66 -31.89
CA ASP A 446 -28.03 20.07 -31.99
C ASP A 446 -27.15 21.02 -31.16
N ARG A 447 -26.36 20.50 -30.21
CA ARG A 447 -25.45 21.31 -29.38
C ARG A 447 -24.14 21.66 -30.08
N LEU A 448 -23.82 20.99 -31.19
CA LEU A 448 -22.59 21.23 -31.93
C LEU A 448 -22.74 22.41 -32.89
N PRO A 449 -21.69 23.23 -33.07
CA PRO A 449 -21.70 24.27 -34.09
C PRO A 449 -21.85 23.69 -35.50
N LEU A 450 -22.63 24.36 -36.36
CA LEU A 450 -22.91 23.90 -37.73
C LEU A 450 -21.65 23.53 -38.54
N ARG A 451 -20.55 24.29 -38.36
CA ARG A 451 -19.26 24.00 -39.02
C ARG A 451 -18.70 22.63 -38.62
N THR A 452 -18.83 22.25 -37.36
CA THR A 452 -18.38 20.97 -36.83
C THR A 452 -19.25 19.84 -37.36
N VAL A 453 -20.58 20.03 -37.40
CA VAL A 453 -21.52 19.05 -37.97
C VAL A 453 -21.20 18.75 -39.44
N ILE A 454 -20.92 19.78 -40.25
CA ILE A 454 -20.52 19.60 -41.65
C ILE A 454 -19.21 18.79 -41.78
N GLN A 455 -18.22 19.05 -40.91
CA GLN A 455 -16.98 18.28 -40.90
C GLN A 455 -17.21 16.81 -40.53
N VAL A 456 -18.07 16.54 -39.54
CA VAL A 456 -18.44 15.19 -39.13
C VAL A 456 -19.12 14.44 -40.29
N LEU A 457 -20.12 15.05 -40.94
CA LEU A 457 -20.82 14.46 -42.08
C LEU A 457 -19.88 14.13 -43.25
N PHE A 458 -18.91 15.00 -43.53
CA PHE A 458 -17.90 14.74 -44.55
C PHE A 458 -17.01 13.53 -44.19
N CYS A 459 -16.56 13.46 -42.93
CA CYS A 459 -15.79 12.30 -42.44
C CYS A 459 -16.61 11.01 -42.45
N GLU A 460 -17.89 11.07 -42.11
CA GLU A 460 -18.83 9.94 -42.18
C GLU A 460 -18.97 9.43 -43.62
N GLN A 461 -19.18 10.33 -44.58
CA GLN A 461 -19.29 9.98 -46.00
C GLN A 461 -18.03 9.30 -46.53
N ILE A 462 -16.83 9.77 -46.13
CA ILE A 462 -15.56 9.13 -46.49
C ILE A 462 -15.48 7.71 -45.93
N LYS A 463 -15.85 7.51 -44.66
CA LYS A 463 -15.80 6.20 -43.99
C LYS A 463 -16.79 5.20 -44.58
N ILE A 464 -18.03 5.63 -44.86
CA ILE A 464 -19.03 4.80 -45.53
C ILE A 464 -18.51 4.37 -46.91
N ARG A 465 -17.94 5.30 -47.69
CA ARG A 465 -17.35 4.97 -49.00
C ARG A 465 -16.19 3.99 -48.89
N ALA A 466 -15.32 4.14 -47.90
CA ALA A 466 -14.19 3.23 -47.66
C ALA A 466 -14.68 1.82 -47.27
N ALA A 467 -15.68 1.72 -46.39
CA ALA A 467 -16.30 0.46 -45.99
C ALA A 467 -16.99 -0.25 -47.17
N MET A 468 -17.67 0.51 -48.04
CA MET A 468 -18.30 0.00 -49.27
C MET A 468 -17.29 -0.45 -50.33
N GLN A 469 -16.07 0.07 -50.30
CA GLN A 469 -14.99 -0.28 -51.25
C GLN A 469 -14.05 -1.37 -50.73
N GLY A 470 -14.26 -1.91 -49.52
CA GLY A 470 -13.48 -3.02 -48.97
C GLY A 470 -11.99 -2.72 -48.75
N LYS A 471 -11.59 -1.45 -48.67
CA LYS A 471 -10.19 -1.04 -48.40
C LYS A 471 -10.08 -0.47 -46.98
N GLU A 472 -9.40 -1.21 -46.10
CA GLU A 472 -8.85 -0.62 -44.87
C GLU A 472 -7.86 0.50 -45.22
N PRO A 473 -7.72 1.54 -44.37
CA PRO A 473 -6.88 2.69 -44.69
C PRO A 473 -5.41 2.32 -44.64
N VAL A 474 -4.72 2.52 -45.77
CA VAL A 474 -3.27 2.43 -45.89
C VAL A 474 -2.64 3.59 -45.13
N ALA A 475 -1.99 3.29 -44.00
CA ALA A 475 -0.98 4.18 -43.43
C ALA A 475 0.29 4.08 -44.28
N ASN A 476 0.65 5.17 -44.94
CA ASN A 476 1.91 5.29 -45.69
C ASN A 476 3.08 5.33 -44.70
N GLY A 477 4.00 4.35 -44.78
CA GLY A 477 5.31 4.42 -44.14
C GLY A 477 5.99 3.07 -43.90
N ASN A 478 6.72 2.59 -44.91
CA ASN A 478 7.80 1.59 -44.89
C ASN A 478 7.43 0.10 -44.72
N SER A 479 7.45 -0.57 -45.88
CA SER A 479 7.32 -2.01 -46.08
C SER A 479 8.64 -2.75 -45.85
N SER A 480 8.63 -3.79 -45.01
CA SER A 480 9.17 -5.12 -45.35
C SER A 480 9.04 -6.17 -44.23
N GLU A 481 8.67 -5.82 -42.99
CA GLU A 481 8.59 -6.80 -41.89
C GLU A 481 7.16 -7.08 -41.35
N GLN A 482 6.14 -6.31 -41.74
CA GLN A 482 4.76 -6.48 -41.22
C GLN A 482 3.86 -7.44 -42.01
N GLU A 483 4.19 -7.79 -43.26
CA GLU A 483 3.34 -8.68 -44.07
C GLU A 483 3.30 -10.13 -43.57
N ILE A 484 4.35 -10.60 -42.89
CA ILE A 484 4.41 -11.96 -42.35
C ILE A 484 3.56 -12.09 -41.06
N THR A 485 3.46 -11.02 -40.27
CA THR A 485 2.70 -11.03 -39.01
C THR A 485 1.19 -10.83 -39.22
N GLN A 486 0.78 -10.02 -40.20
CA GLN A 486 -0.65 -9.81 -40.51
C GLN A 486 -1.32 -11.04 -41.14
N THR A 487 -0.57 -11.82 -41.93
CA THR A 487 -1.08 -13.08 -42.50
C THR A 487 -1.23 -14.15 -41.41
N SER A 488 -0.25 -14.25 -40.49
CA SER A 488 -0.27 -15.15 -39.32
C SER A 488 -1.43 -14.85 -38.35
N THR A 489 -1.63 -13.59 -37.98
CA THR A 489 -2.75 -13.18 -37.10
C THR A 489 -4.12 -13.39 -37.75
N LYS A 490 -4.24 -13.18 -39.06
CA LYS A 490 -5.49 -13.46 -39.81
C LYS A 490 -5.77 -14.95 -39.93
N THR A 491 -4.73 -15.80 -39.98
CA THR A 491 -4.90 -17.26 -39.90
C THR A 491 -5.29 -17.70 -38.50
N GLU A 492 -4.71 -17.14 -37.44
CA GLU A 492 -5.07 -17.44 -36.05
C GLU A 492 -6.50 -17.02 -35.69
N ILE A 493 -6.97 -15.86 -36.18
CA ILE A 493 -8.37 -15.45 -35.98
C ILE A 493 -9.33 -16.42 -36.68
N ARG A 494 -8.94 -16.99 -37.83
CA ARG A 494 -9.75 -18.00 -38.53
C ARG A 494 -9.74 -19.33 -37.79
N THR A 495 -8.60 -19.78 -37.26
CA THR A 495 -8.53 -21.03 -36.49
C THR A 495 -9.33 -20.90 -35.19
N LEU A 496 -9.19 -19.79 -34.46
CA LEU A 496 -9.96 -19.53 -33.25
C LEU A 496 -11.47 -19.46 -33.52
N ARG A 497 -11.90 -18.87 -34.64
CA ARG A 497 -13.32 -18.91 -35.03
C ARG A 497 -13.81 -20.32 -35.34
N ALA A 498 -13.00 -21.15 -35.98
CA ALA A 498 -13.34 -22.55 -36.25
C ALA A 498 -13.41 -23.38 -34.97
N GLU A 499 -12.48 -23.17 -34.03
CA GLU A 499 -12.50 -23.81 -32.71
C GLU A 499 -13.70 -23.37 -31.88
N LEU A 500 -14.07 -22.09 -31.91
CA LEU A 500 -15.22 -21.56 -31.18
C LEU A 500 -16.53 -22.16 -31.72
N GLU A 501 -16.66 -22.32 -33.04
CA GLU A 501 -17.83 -22.98 -33.61
C GLU A 501 -17.86 -24.49 -33.33
N ASN A 502 -16.68 -25.14 -33.24
CA ASN A 502 -16.58 -26.53 -32.81
C ASN A 502 -16.97 -26.71 -31.32
N VAL A 503 -16.53 -25.81 -30.44
CA VAL A 503 -16.91 -25.81 -29.01
C VAL A 503 -18.41 -25.55 -28.87
N LYS A 504 -18.98 -24.66 -29.68
CA LYS A 504 -20.42 -24.40 -29.70
C LYS A 504 -21.21 -25.63 -30.16
N MET A 505 -20.72 -26.36 -31.16
CA MET A 505 -21.31 -27.64 -31.57
C MET A 505 -21.25 -28.67 -30.44
N GLN A 506 -20.10 -28.85 -29.79
CA GLN A 506 -19.97 -29.73 -28.62
C GLN A 506 -20.88 -29.33 -27.46
N MET A 507 -21.06 -28.03 -27.22
CA MET A 507 -21.98 -27.52 -26.20
C MET A 507 -23.43 -27.90 -26.52
N THR A 508 -23.85 -27.80 -27.79
CA THR A 508 -25.19 -28.24 -28.19
C THR A 508 -25.38 -29.76 -28.09
N GLU A 509 -24.32 -30.53 -28.31
CA GLU A 509 -24.33 -31.98 -28.18
C GLU A 509 -24.40 -32.40 -26.70
N LEU A 510 -23.59 -31.79 -25.83
CA LEU A 510 -23.68 -31.93 -24.37
C LEU A 510 -25.05 -31.53 -23.82
N GLN A 511 -25.66 -30.47 -24.36
CA GLN A 511 -27.03 -30.10 -23.99
C GLN A 511 -28.03 -31.19 -24.39
N ARG A 512 -27.89 -31.79 -25.57
CA ARG A 512 -28.72 -32.91 -26.01
C ARG A 512 -28.54 -34.13 -25.11
N ASP A 513 -27.29 -34.50 -24.81
CA ASP A 513 -26.96 -35.61 -23.92
C ASP A 513 -27.52 -35.37 -22.52
N TYR A 514 -27.44 -34.14 -22.02
CA TYR A 514 -28.04 -33.76 -20.73
C TYR A 514 -29.57 -33.93 -20.75
N PHE A 515 -30.23 -33.53 -21.83
CA PHE A 515 -31.67 -33.74 -22.01
C PHE A 515 -32.04 -35.22 -22.09
N GLU A 516 -31.25 -36.03 -22.79
CA GLU A 516 -31.44 -37.49 -22.88
C GLU A 516 -31.22 -38.14 -21.51
N LEU A 517 -30.18 -37.75 -20.78
CA LEU A 517 -29.89 -38.26 -19.44
C LEU A 517 -31.00 -37.87 -18.45
N GLN A 518 -31.53 -36.65 -18.51
CA GLN A 518 -32.70 -36.23 -17.73
C GLN A 518 -33.94 -37.05 -18.08
N HIS A 519 -34.17 -37.30 -19.37
CA HIS A 519 -35.30 -38.09 -19.83
C HIS A 519 -35.19 -39.55 -19.35
N ASP A 520 -34.00 -40.15 -19.41
CA ASP A 520 -33.72 -41.49 -18.90
C ASP A 520 -33.82 -41.59 -17.38
N TYR A 521 -33.38 -40.56 -16.66
CA TYR A 521 -33.58 -40.45 -15.23
C TYR A 521 -35.08 -40.42 -14.89
N ARG A 522 -35.87 -39.63 -15.63
CA ARG A 522 -37.33 -39.57 -15.49
C ARG A 522 -38.01 -40.90 -15.84
N LYS A 523 -37.53 -41.60 -16.87
CA LYS A 523 -38.01 -42.94 -17.27
C LYS A 523 -37.71 -43.99 -16.19
N LYS A 524 -36.51 -43.97 -15.59
CA LYS A 524 -36.14 -44.85 -14.46
C LYS A 524 -36.96 -44.53 -13.21
N ASN A 525 -37.23 -43.25 -12.93
CA ASN A 525 -38.06 -42.85 -11.80
C ASN A 525 -39.53 -43.26 -11.99
N ASN A 526 -40.07 -43.20 -13.22
CA ASN A 526 -41.41 -43.70 -13.53
C ASN A 526 -41.49 -45.24 -13.50
N LYS A 527 -40.40 -45.96 -13.77
CA LYS A 527 -40.32 -47.42 -13.58
C LYS A 527 -40.26 -47.83 -12.11
N HIS A 528 -39.67 -47.00 -11.24
CA HIS A 528 -39.70 -47.20 -9.78
C HIS A 528 -41.05 -46.83 -9.14
N MET A 529 -41.79 -45.87 -9.70
CA MET A 529 -43.15 -45.50 -9.24
C MET A 529 -44.24 -46.55 -9.52
N ASN A 530 -44.06 -47.45 -10.50
CA ASN A 530 -44.99 -48.55 -10.77
C ASN A 530 -44.67 -49.87 -10.01
N ARG A 531 -43.68 -49.85 -9.11
CA ARG A 531 -43.36 -50.96 -8.20
C ARG A 531 -42.80 -50.42 -6.88
N SER A 532 -43.62 -49.73 -6.09
CA SER A 532 -43.55 -49.64 -4.60
C SER A 532 -44.37 -48.45 -4.08
N ALA A 533 -45.69 -48.55 -4.19
CA ALA A 533 -46.57 -47.77 -3.32
C ALA A 533 -46.86 -48.60 -2.06
N TRP A 534 -45.94 -48.57 -1.10
CA TRP A 534 -46.31 -48.69 0.31
C TRP A 534 -45.39 -47.84 1.19
N ASN A 535 -46.02 -46.78 1.68
CA ASN A 535 -45.89 -46.26 3.04
C ASN A 535 -44.69 -45.38 3.45
N PHE A 536 -45.09 -44.10 3.58
CA PHE A 536 -44.84 -43.15 4.66
C PHE A 536 -43.61 -42.25 4.64
N GLY A 537 -43.91 -40.95 4.79
CA GLY A 537 -43.23 -40.14 5.78
C GLY A 537 -42.36 -39.01 5.23
N TRP A 538 -42.99 -38.00 4.65
CA TRP A 538 -42.34 -36.73 4.32
C TRP A 538 -41.81 -36.04 5.59
N THR A 539 -40.53 -35.67 5.59
CA THR A 539 -40.11 -34.38 6.14
C THR A 539 -39.19 -33.67 5.15
N LYS A 540 -39.70 -32.52 4.67
CA LYS A 540 -38.99 -31.43 3.99
C LYS A 540 -37.74 -31.09 4.81
N ILE A 541 -36.54 -31.10 4.24
CA ILE A 541 -35.95 -30.07 3.36
C ILE A 541 -36.13 -28.66 3.95
N ARG A 542 -35.07 -28.09 4.54
CA ARG A 542 -34.34 -26.98 3.90
C ARG A 542 -33.13 -26.51 4.71
N THR A 543 -31.99 -26.59 4.03
CA THR A 543 -30.91 -25.58 3.94
C THR A 543 -30.34 -24.96 5.21
N SER A 544 -29.03 -25.18 5.40
CA SER A 544 -28.06 -24.07 5.46
C SER A 544 -26.62 -24.54 5.28
N ALA A 545 -25.92 -23.81 4.39
CA ALA A 545 -24.49 -23.45 4.39
C ALA A 545 -23.44 -24.58 4.40
N LEU A 546 -22.67 -24.77 3.32
CA LEU A 546 -21.44 -24.02 2.98
C LEU A 546 -20.41 -24.01 4.11
N PHE A 547 -19.28 -24.66 3.81
CA PHE A 547 -17.93 -24.45 4.36
C PHE A 547 -17.83 -24.18 5.88
N HIS A 548 -17.49 -25.24 6.63
CA HIS A 548 -16.54 -25.12 7.73
C HIS A 548 -15.38 -26.10 7.52
N ARG A 549 -14.17 -25.57 7.70
CA ARG A 549 -12.87 -26.25 7.69
C ARG A 549 -12.55 -26.71 9.12
N LYS A 550 -12.09 -27.98 9.22
CA LYS A 550 -11.38 -28.63 10.34
C LYS A 550 -12.19 -28.75 11.65
N SER A 551 -11.99 -29.70 12.54
CA SER A 551 -10.82 -30.52 12.88
C SER A 551 -11.30 -31.72 13.71
N ASP A 552 -10.50 -32.79 13.73
CA ASP A 552 -10.45 -33.84 14.76
C ASP A 552 -11.72 -34.70 14.95
N GLY A 553 -11.67 -36.00 15.08
CA GLY A 553 -10.59 -36.85 15.58
C GLY A 553 -11.25 -37.84 16.54
N ASN A 554 -10.81 -39.08 16.47
CA ASN A 554 -10.90 -40.08 17.53
C ASN A 554 -12.23 -40.84 17.77
N LEU A 555 -12.15 -42.12 17.36
CA LEU A 555 -12.04 -43.30 18.24
C LEU A 555 -13.20 -44.31 18.25
N SER A 556 -12.74 -45.56 18.16
CA SER A 556 -13.39 -46.85 18.41
C SER A 556 -14.34 -47.35 17.32
N GLY A 557 -14.21 -48.57 16.81
CA GLY A 557 -13.34 -49.68 17.19
C GLY A 557 -14.02 -51.00 16.79
N GLN A 558 -13.20 -51.95 16.35
CA GLN A 558 -13.45 -53.39 16.20
C GLN A 558 -14.23 -53.84 14.93
N VAL A 559 -13.84 -54.89 14.18
CA VAL A 559 -12.77 -55.90 14.34
C VAL A 559 -12.58 -56.70 13.02
N HIS A 560 -11.31 -56.98 12.67
CA HIS A 560 -10.67 -58.09 11.90
C HIS A 560 -11.23 -58.58 10.52
N LYS A 561 -10.44 -59.02 9.51
CA LYS A 561 -9.15 -59.77 9.45
C LYS A 561 -8.35 -59.47 8.15
N ILE A 562 -7.02 -59.56 8.27
CA ILE A 562 -5.89 -59.61 7.27
C ILE A 562 -5.68 -61.13 6.88
N PRO A 563 -5.01 -61.60 5.78
CA PRO A 563 -3.70 -61.16 5.22
C PRO A 563 -3.38 -61.19 3.71
N ASN A 564 -2.30 -60.45 3.38
CA ASN A 564 -1.16 -60.68 2.44
C ASN A 564 -1.46 -60.90 0.94
N SER A 565 -0.73 -60.31 -0.02
CA SER A 565 0.74 -60.40 -0.19
C SER A 565 1.37 -59.27 -1.04
N LEU A 566 2.69 -59.12 -0.85
CA LEU A 566 3.72 -58.50 -1.71
C LEU A 566 3.53 -58.85 -3.21
N GLY A 567 4.04 -58.14 -4.22
CA GLY A 567 5.01 -57.03 -4.33
C GLY A 567 5.60 -57.05 -5.76
N HIS A 568 6.24 -55.94 -6.17
CA HIS A 568 7.18 -55.82 -7.32
C HIS A 568 6.62 -56.00 -8.75
N LYS A 569 7.11 -55.36 -9.82
CA LYS A 569 7.99 -54.21 -10.15
C LYS A 569 8.02 -54.16 -11.70
N MET A 570 8.33 -53.01 -12.29
CA MET A 570 8.93 -52.85 -13.64
C MET A 570 8.02 -53.13 -14.87
N ASN A 571 8.13 -52.48 -16.04
CA ASN A 571 9.07 -51.48 -16.57
C ASN A 571 8.43 -50.75 -17.78
N PHE A 572 8.85 -49.51 -17.99
CA PHE A 572 8.70 -48.72 -19.22
C PHE A 572 9.45 -49.35 -20.40
N ARG A 573 8.90 -49.25 -21.62
CA ARG A 573 9.70 -49.10 -22.85
C ARG A 573 8.99 -48.21 -23.88
N ARG A 574 9.59 -47.05 -24.14
CA ARG A 574 9.43 -46.24 -25.36
C ARG A 574 9.96 -47.01 -26.57
N ARG A 575 9.33 -46.82 -27.74
CA ARG A 575 10.04 -46.76 -29.03
C ARG A 575 9.42 -45.66 -29.89
N LEU A 576 10.33 -44.92 -30.53
CA LEU A 576 10.13 -43.81 -31.45
C LEU A 576 10.36 -44.30 -32.90
N PHE A 577 9.57 -43.69 -33.80
CA PHE A 577 9.84 -43.26 -35.18
C PHE A 577 10.04 -44.23 -36.35
N ILE A 578 9.76 -43.60 -37.53
CA ILE A 578 9.84 -43.98 -38.96
C ILE A 578 8.44 -44.36 -39.51
N SER A 579 7.81 -43.66 -40.47
CA SER A 579 8.19 -42.59 -41.43
C SER A 579 7.10 -41.54 -41.55
#